data_AF-A0A6P5XFJ8-F1
#
_entry.id   AF-A0A6P5XFJ8-F1
#
_cell.length_a   1.000
_cell.length_b   1.000
_cell.length_c   1.000
_cell.angle_alpha   90.00
_cell.angle_beta   90.00
_cell.angle_gamma   90.00
#
_symmetry.space_group_name_H-M   'P 1'
#
loop_
_entity.id
_entity.type
_entity.pdbx_description
1 polymer ?
#
loop_
_entity_poly.entity_id
_entity_poly.type
_entity_poly.pdbx_seq_one_letter_code
_entity_poly.pdbx_strand_id
1 'polypeptide(L)'
;MAPKRTKNKAPSADPQGMFAGMVVFLIENSVQSRRLQIWKQKLEQMGAKIETHLSKKVSHVFAMSSDALFHHVDKDQLARFKGHVLLYQWLEDSLAAGEKVSEHLYILKVDPEGEDVPDKNPKLEAANRNSSIHGEQSHCKRIKSSPEEIKHTNEESKGDIETNTASGLSNNEPNSPSSVTSGPEIPSTLDKDVGTPTSSLPYSPPDLNKDITEIFGKLINIYRALGDDRRSFSYYKAIAVVEKLPFKIESADQVKNLPGIGKSLQDHIQEIVTTGKLSKLEHFETDEKVRTISLFGEVWGIGPATALKFYEKGHRALDDLKSDNSLTNVQKLGLKYFDDIKTRIPRNEVQEMESLLQKVAEDIVSGVVVVCGGSYRRGKASCGDLDIIITHPDGKSHKGFLQKYVKRLKEMKLLREDLIFSTHSEEGTDQGVDTYFGLCTYPGRELRHRIDFKVYPRDIYAFGLIAWTGNDVLNRRLRLLAESKGYRLDDTGLFPATHGSGSKRGARGTTSLKLETEKEVFDFLGFPWLETYERNL
;
A
#
# COMPACT_ATOMS: atom_id res chain seq x y z
N MET A 1 -52.51 -14.76 19.94
CA MET A 1 -52.32 -15.01 18.48
C MET A 1 -51.86 -13.70 17.85
N ALA A 2 -50.58 -13.59 17.51
CA ALA A 2 -50.07 -12.41 16.80
C ALA A 2 -50.58 -12.42 15.33
N PRO A 3 -50.93 -11.26 14.75
CA PRO A 3 -51.47 -11.23 13.39
C PRO A 3 -50.38 -11.62 12.39
N LYS A 4 -50.74 -12.48 11.43
CA LYS A 4 -49.86 -12.91 10.34
C LYS A 4 -49.45 -11.69 9.51
N ARG A 5 -48.14 -11.48 9.41
CA ARG A 5 -47.48 -10.54 8.50
C ARG A 5 -47.99 -10.77 7.08
N THR A 6 -48.69 -9.80 6.51
CA THR A 6 -49.07 -9.78 5.09
C THR A 6 -47.80 -9.83 4.23
N LYS A 7 -47.72 -10.81 3.32
CA LYS A 7 -46.67 -10.87 2.31
C LYS A 7 -46.69 -9.56 1.51
N ASN A 8 -45.59 -8.82 1.51
CA ASN A 8 -45.37 -7.72 0.57
C ASN A 8 -45.60 -8.26 -0.84
N LYS A 9 -46.65 -7.79 -1.52
CA LYS A 9 -46.79 -7.97 -2.97
C LYS A 9 -45.54 -7.38 -3.62
N ALA A 10 -44.94 -8.13 -4.55
CA ALA A 10 -43.90 -7.56 -5.40
C ALA A 10 -44.49 -6.34 -6.14
N PRO A 11 -43.79 -5.20 -6.17
CA PRO A 11 -44.23 -4.03 -6.94
C PRO A 11 -44.53 -4.41 -8.39
N SER A 12 -45.60 -3.83 -8.95
CA SER A 12 -46.00 -4.06 -10.34
C SER A 12 -44.93 -3.57 -11.31
N ALA A 13 -44.71 -4.31 -12.40
CA ALA A 13 -43.78 -3.89 -13.44
C ALA A 13 -44.20 -2.52 -14.03
N ASP A 14 -43.23 -1.63 -14.21
CA ASP A 14 -43.35 -0.35 -14.88
C ASP A 14 -42.78 -0.48 -16.31
N PRO A 15 -43.64 -0.60 -17.34
CA PRO A 15 -43.20 -0.73 -18.72
C PRO A 15 -42.44 0.50 -19.25
N GLN A 16 -42.52 1.64 -18.56
CA GLN A 16 -41.77 2.87 -18.87
C GLN A 16 -40.63 3.13 -17.89
N GLY A 17 -40.23 2.13 -17.10
CA GLY A 17 -39.12 2.25 -16.17
C GLY A 17 -37.78 2.56 -16.85
N MET A 18 -36.75 2.86 -16.06
CA MET A 18 -35.45 3.34 -16.56
C MET A 18 -34.75 2.41 -17.58
N PHE A 19 -35.09 1.12 -17.58
CA PHE A 19 -34.55 0.12 -18.51
C PHE A 19 -35.54 -0.23 -19.64
N ALA A 20 -36.59 0.57 -19.83
CA ALA A 20 -37.52 0.43 -20.93
C ALA A 20 -36.79 0.41 -22.28
N GLY A 21 -37.17 -0.55 -23.13
CA GLY A 21 -36.56 -0.79 -24.44
C GLY A 21 -35.31 -1.66 -24.40
N MET A 22 -34.75 -1.99 -23.22
CA MET A 22 -33.65 -2.94 -23.11
C MET A 22 -34.16 -4.37 -23.22
N VAL A 23 -33.50 -5.14 -24.09
CA VAL A 23 -33.58 -6.61 -24.11
C VAL A 23 -32.24 -7.14 -23.61
N VAL A 24 -32.27 -7.90 -22.52
CA VAL A 24 -31.10 -8.24 -21.72
C VAL A 24 -30.88 -9.75 -21.72
N PHE A 25 -29.63 -10.16 -21.96
CA PHE A 25 -29.16 -11.52 -21.75
C PHE A 25 -28.14 -11.54 -20.60
N LEU A 26 -28.35 -12.43 -19.62
CA LEU A 26 -27.57 -12.49 -18.38
C LEU A 26 -26.71 -13.74 -18.34
N ILE A 27 -25.38 -13.58 -18.28
CA ILE A 27 -24.44 -14.68 -18.13
C ILE A 27 -24.40 -15.12 -16.66
N GLU A 28 -24.80 -16.36 -16.39
CA GLU A 28 -24.99 -16.84 -15.01
C GLU A 28 -23.67 -17.24 -14.32
N ASN A 29 -22.61 -17.51 -15.09
CA ASN A 29 -21.33 -17.97 -14.54
C ASN A 29 -20.71 -16.96 -13.58
N SER A 30 -20.17 -17.47 -12.47
CA SER A 30 -19.53 -16.68 -11.40
C SER A 30 -20.46 -15.69 -10.67
N VAL A 31 -21.78 -15.83 -10.82
CA VAL A 31 -22.81 -15.06 -10.10
C VAL A 31 -23.60 -15.98 -9.16
N GLN A 32 -23.87 -15.53 -7.93
CA GLN A 32 -24.75 -16.27 -7.02
C GLN A 32 -26.19 -16.30 -7.54
N SER A 33 -26.83 -17.46 -7.60
CA SER A 33 -28.18 -17.65 -8.17
C SER A 33 -29.23 -16.71 -7.59
N ARG A 34 -29.17 -16.43 -6.28
CA ARG A 34 -30.08 -15.50 -5.61
C ARG A 34 -29.91 -14.06 -6.09
N ARG A 35 -28.67 -13.62 -6.33
CA ARG A 35 -28.36 -12.27 -6.82
C ARG A 35 -28.86 -12.09 -8.25
N LEU A 36 -28.61 -13.10 -9.09
CA LEU A 36 -29.11 -13.14 -10.46
C LEU A 36 -30.64 -13.04 -10.51
N GLN A 37 -31.35 -13.76 -9.64
CA GLN A 37 -32.82 -13.69 -9.55
C GLN A 37 -33.31 -12.29 -9.15
N ILE A 38 -32.62 -11.62 -8.23
CA ILE A 38 -32.94 -10.23 -7.83
C ILE A 38 -32.74 -9.28 -9.01
N TRP A 39 -31.67 -9.41 -9.78
CA TRP A 39 -31.45 -8.59 -10.96
C TRP A 39 -32.45 -8.84 -12.06
N LYS A 40 -32.78 -10.11 -12.33
CA LYS A 40 -33.84 -10.48 -13.28
C LYS A 40 -35.15 -9.77 -12.92
N GLN A 41 -35.56 -9.89 -11.66
CA GLN A 41 -36.77 -9.25 -11.16
C GLN A 41 -36.73 -7.72 -11.28
N LYS A 42 -35.61 -7.08 -10.91
CA LYS A 42 -35.49 -5.61 -10.98
C LYS A 42 -35.49 -5.09 -12.42
N LEU A 43 -34.79 -5.76 -13.32
CA LEU A 43 -34.76 -5.42 -14.75
C LEU A 43 -36.17 -5.45 -15.35
N GLU A 44 -36.91 -6.54 -15.12
CA GLU A 44 -38.29 -6.69 -15.58
C GLU A 44 -39.22 -5.66 -14.94
N GLN A 45 -39.06 -5.43 -13.64
CA GLN A 45 -39.85 -4.44 -12.91
C GLN A 45 -39.66 -3.02 -13.48
N MET A 46 -38.47 -2.72 -14.03
CA MET A 46 -38.11 -1.40 -14.54
C MET A 46 -38.11 -1.35 -16.08
N GLY A 47 -38.88 -2.22 -16.73
CA GLY A 47 -39.22 -2.11 -18.15
C GLY A 47 -38.33 -2.88 -19.13
N ALA A 48 -37.30 -3.59 -18.65
CA ALA A 48 -36.47 -4.44 -19.51
C ALA A 48 -37.15 -5.78 -19.81
N LYS A 49 -36.77 -6.41 -20.92
CA LYS A 49 -37.13 -7.79 -21.27
C LYS A 49 -35.92 -8.69 -21.12
N ILE A 50 -36.10 -9.88 -20.57
CA ILE A 50 -35.00 -10.82 -20.36
C ILE A 50 -35.12 -11.98 -21.34
N GLU A 51 -34.03 -12.26 -22.05
CA GLU A 51 -33.90 -13.40 -22.94
C GLU A 51 -33.04 -14.49 -22.27
N THR A 52 -33.32 -15.75 -22.61
CA THR A 52 -32.59 -16.91 -22.08
C THR A 52 -31.37 -17.29 -22.91
N HIS A 53 -31.22 -16.69 -24.10
CA HIS A 53 -30.14 -16.94 -25.04
C HIS A 53 -29.82 -15.66 -25.84
N LEU A 54 -28.61 -15.59 -26.40
CA LEU A 54 -28.23 -14.47 -27.26
C LEU A 54 -29.01 -14.52 -28.58
N SER A 55 -29.84 -13.52 -28.83
CA SER A 55 -30.64 -13.40 -30.05
C SER A 55 -30.47 -12.01 -30.69
N LYS A 56 -30.92 -11.84 -31.94
CA LYS A 56 -30.88 -10.55 -32.64
C LYS A 56 -31.66 -9.43 -31.94
N LYS A 57 -32.55 -9.78 -30.99
CA LYS A 57 -33.32 -8.81 -30.21
C LYS A 57 -32.56 -8.30 -29.01
N VAL A 58 -31.54 -9.03 -28.54
CA VAL A 58 -30.75 -8.65 -27.37
C VAL A 58 -30.01 -7.35 -27.67
N SER A 59 -30.09 -6.43 -26.73
CA SER A 59 -29.43 -5.12 -26.76
C SER A 59 -28.26 -5.03 -25.79
N HIS A 60 -28.32 -5.77 -24.68
CA HIS A 60 -27.33 -5.75 -23.62
C HIS A 60 -27.04 -7.17 -23.14
N VAL A 61 -25.76 -7.49 -22.99
CA VAL A 61 -25.27 -8.72 -22.36
C VAL A 61 -24.54 -8.33 -21.09
N PHE A 62 -24.93 -8.91 -19.95
CA PHE A 62 -24.21 -8.71 -18.69
C PHE A 62 -23.41 -9.95 -18.31
N ALA A 63 -22.12 -9.76 -18.05
CA ALA A 63 -21.22 -10.80 -17.58
C ALA A 63 -20.33 -10.30 -16.43
N MET A 64 -19.77 -11.22 -15.65
CA MET A 64 -18.83 -10.87 -14.57
C MET A 64 -17.40 -10.60 -15.07
N SER A 65 -17.04 -11.18 -16.22
CA SER A 65 -15.75 -11.03 -16.90
C SER A 65 -15.86 -11.53 -18.33
N SER A 66 -14.85 -11.24 -19.17
CA SER A 66 -14.76 -11.79 -20.54
C SER A 66 -14.68 -13.33 -20.53
N ASP A 67 -13.99 -13.93 -19.56
CA ASP A 67 -13.93 -15.40 -19.42
C ASP A 67 -15.32 -16.01 -19.17
N ALA A 68 -16.10 -15.40 -18.27
CA ALA A 68 -17.45 -15.88 -17.97
C ALA A 68 -18.37 -15.80 -19.21
N LEU A 69 -18.17 -14.78 -20.04
CA LEU A 69 -18.90 -14.58 -21.29
C LEU A 69 -18.57 -15.68 -22.31
N PHE A 70 -17.30 -15.98 -22.54
CA PHE A 70 -16.87 -16.99 -23.53
C PHE A 70 -17.24 -18.43 -23.16
N HIS A 71 -17.60 -18.70 -21.91
CA HIS A 71 -18.16 -20.00 -21.51
C HIS A 71 -19.57 -20.26 -22.03
N HIS A 72 -20.33 -19.21 -22.36
CA HIS A 72 -21.75 -19.31 -22.75
C HIS A 72 -22.05 -18.75 -24.14
N VAL A 73 -21.19 -17.88 -24.65
CA VAL A 73 -21.34 -17.26 -25.97
C VAL A 73 -20.08 -17.51 -26.76
N ASP A 74 -20.22 -18.15 -27.92
CA ASP A 74 -19.09 -18.36 -28.82
C ASP A 74 -18.61 -17.04 -29.45
N LYS A 75 -17.34 -17.02 -29.88
CA LYS A 75 -16.71 -15.81 -30.47
C LYS A 75 -17.45 -15.32 -31.71
N ASP A 76 -17.99 -16.22 -32.53
CA ASP A 76 -18.69 -15.89 -33.78
C ASP A 76 -20.03 -15.18 -33.54
N GLN A 77 -20.79 -15.63 -32.54
CA GLN A 77 -22.04 -15.01 -32.12
C GLN A 77 -21.79 -13.61 -31.56
N LEU A 78 -20.72 -13.46 -30.78
CA LEU A 78 -20.36 -12.20 -30.16
C LEU A 78 -19.77 -11.19 -31.16
N ALA A 79 -19.00 -11.65 -32.15
CA ALA A 79 -18.51 -10.81 -33.24
C ALA A 79 -19.64 -10.24 -34.12
N ARG A 80 -20.76 -10.95 -34.21
CA ARG A 80 -21.97 -10.51 -34.94
C ARG A 80 -22.91 -9.68 -34.06
N PHE A 81 -22.67 -9.64 -32.75
CA PHE A 81 -23.49 -8.90 -31.80
C PHE A 81 -23.18 -7.40 -31.87
N LYS A 82 -24.21 -6.58 -32.12
CA LYS A 82 -24.09 -5.12 -32.23
C LYS A 82 -24.56 -4.35 -30.98
N GLY A 83 -24.89 -5.08 -29.91
CA GLY A 83 -25.32 -4.48 -28.65
C GLY A 83 -24.15 -4.23 -27.69
N HIS A 84 -24.47 -3.84 -26.46
CA HIS A 84 -23.47 -3.57 -25.43
C HIS A 84 -23.18 -4.81 -24.60
N VAL A 85 -21.91 -5.06 -24.35
CA VAL A 85 -21.44 -6.12 -23.45
C VAL A 85 -20.86 -5.44 -22.22
N LEU A 86 -21.56 -5.55 -21.09
CA LEU A 86 -21.27 -4.78 -19.88
C LEU A 86 -20.99 -5.68 -18.68
N LEU A 87 -20.21 -5.17 -17.73
CA LEU A 87 -20.10 -5.73 -16.40
C LEU A 87 -21.44 -5.60 -15.65
N TYR A 88 -21.78 -6.60 -14.82
CA TYR A 88 -22.94 -6.52 -13.91
C TYR A 88 -22.90 -5.28 -12.99
N GLN A 89 -21.71 -4.73 -12.73
CA GLN A 89 -21.55 -3.52 -11.93
C GLN A 89 -22.32 -2.32 -12.51
N TRP A 90 -22.41 -2.20 -13.84
CA TRP A 90 -23.18 -1.12 -14.46
C TRP A 90 -24.66 -1.16 -14.04
N LEU A 91 -25.22 -2.37 -13.95
CA LEU A 91 -26.60 -2.58 -13.50
C LEU A 91 -26.76 -2.21 -12.03
N GLU A 92 -25.79 -2.57 -11.18
CA GLU A 92 -25.81 -2.22 -9.77
C GLU A 92 -25.74 -0.72 -9.54
N ASP A 93 -24.81 -0.05 -10.21
CA ASP A 93 -24.59 1.38 -10.06
C ASP A 93 -25.78 2.17 -10.61
N SER A 94 -26.37 1.73 -11.73
CA SER A 94 -27.61 2.31 -12.26
C SER A 94 -28.79 2.12 -11.30
N LEU A 95 -28.93 0.94 -10.69
CA LEU A 95 -29.97 0.68 -9.70
C LEU A 95 -29.78 1.48 -8.41
N ALA A 96 -28.53 1.78 -8.02
CA ALA A 96 -28.21 2.59 -6.86
C ALA A 96 -28.46 4.09 -7.11
N ALA A 97 -28.12 4.57 -8.32
CA ALA A 97 -28.35 5.95 -8.74
C ALA A 97 -29.82 6.25 -9.05
N GLY A 98 -30.61 5.22 -9.41
CA GLY A 98 -32.00 5.39 -9.88
C GLY A 98 -32.11 5.86 -11.33
N GLU A 99 -30.98 5.99 -12.03
CA GLU A 99 -30.85 6.35 -13.44
C GLU A 99 -29.71 5.58 -14.11
N LYS A 100 -29.68 5.55 -15.45
CA LYS A 100 -28.64 4.82 -16.19
C LYS A 100 -27.32 5.60 -16.12
N VAL A 101 -26.32 5.03 -15.47
CA VAL A 101 -24.97 5.61 -15.42
C VAL A 101 -24.25 5.39 -16.76
N SER A 102 -23.17 6.14 -17.02
CA SER A 102 -22.40 6.01 -18.27
C SER A 102 -21.85 4.59 -18.46
N GLU A 103 -21.96 4.04 -19.67
CA GLU A 103 -21.53 2.67 -19.98
C GLU A 103 -20.01 2.54 -20.18
N HIS A 104 -19.30 3.61 -20.54
CA HIS A 104 -17.91 3.56 -21.02
C HIS A 104 -16.92 2.86 -20.09
N LEU A 105 -17.12 2.96 -18.77
CA LEU A 105 -16.24 2.34 -17.76
C LEU A 105 -16.54 0.86 -17.50
N TYR A 106 -17.64 0.34 -18.05
CA TYR A 106 -18.17 -0.99 -17.76
C TYR A 106 -18.18 -1.91 -18.99
N ILE A 107 -17.73 -1.42 -20.15
CA ILE A 107 -17.65 -2.21 -21.38
C ILE A 107 -16.62 -3.33 -21.22
N LEU A 108 -17.06 -4.56 -21.42
CA LEU A 108 -16.18 -5.72 -21.54
C LEU A 108 -15.58 -5.73 -22.95
N LYS A 109 -14.25 -5.69 -23.02
CA LYS A 109 -13.54 -5.86 -24.30
C LYS A 109 -13.62 -7.32 -24.73
N VAL A 110 -13.99 -7.51 -25.99
CA VAL A 110 -14.10 -8.80 -26.66
C VAL A 110 -13.21 -8.72 -27.89
N ASP A 111 -12.02 -9.31 -27.83
CA ASP A 111 -11.16 -9.41 -29.01
C ASP A 111 -11.65 -10.58 -29.91
N PRO A 112 -11.97 -10.35 -31.20
CA PRO A 112 -12.57 -11.38 -32.05
C PRO A 112 -11.61 -12.45 -32.57
N GLU A 113 -10.30 -12.25 -32.51
CA GLU A 113 -9.31 -13.19 -33.05
C GLU A 113 -8.69 -14.00 -31.91
N GLY A 114 -8.99 -15.29 -31.87
CA GLY A 114 -8.32 -16.24 -30.99
C GLY A 114 -7.05 -16.77 -31.64
N GLU A 115 -5.91 -16.20 -31.28
CA GLU A 115 -4.72 -17.01 -31.05
C GLU A 115 -4.62 -17.23 -29.54
N ASP A 116 -4.64 -18.48 -29.08
CA ASP A 116 -4.02 -18.81 -27.79
C ASP A 116 -2.50 -18.66 -27.97
N VAL A 117 -2.02 -17.42 -27.85
CA VAL A 117 -0.60 -17.08 -27.72
C VAL A 117 -0.50 -16.03 -26.60
N PRO A 118 0.40 -16.20 -25.62
CA PRO A 118 0.55 -15.26 -24.51
C PRO A 118 0.95 -13.88 -25.04
N ASP A 119 0.23 -12.85 -24.59
CA ASP A 119 0.39 -11.43 -24.90
C ASP A 119 1.83 -11.02 -25.23
N LYS A 120 2.12 -10.86 -26.53
CA LYS A 120 3.25 -10.08 -27.03
C LYS A 120 2.75 -9.13 -28.11
N ASN A 121 2.85 -7.84 -27.81
CA ASN A 121 2.67 -6.74 -28.76
C ASN A 121 3.54 -6.91 -30.02
N PRO A 122 3.09 -6.43 -31.18
CA PRO A 122 3.84 -6.53 -32.44
C PRO A 122 4.98 -5.51 -32.53
N LYS A 123 6.16 -5.98 -32.95
CA LYS A 123 7.10 -5.20 -33.77
C LYS A 123 7.11 -5.82 -35.17
N LEU A 124 6.92 -4.99 -36.18
CA LEU A 124 7.17 -5.33 -37.58
C LEU A 124 8.67 -5.67 -37.76
N GLU A 125 8.99 -6.80 -38.38
CA GLU A 125 9.50 -6.86 -39.76
C GLU A 125 10.03 -8.27 -40.14
N ALA A 126 9.97 -8.51 -41.46
CA ALA A 126 10.69 -9.49 -42.28
C ALA A 126 10.17 -10.93 -42.39
N ALA A 127 9.77 -11.25 -43.63
CA ALA A 127 9.43 -12.55 -44.16
C ALA A 127 10.67 -13.42 -44.44
N ASN A 128 10.60 -14.73 -44.15
CA ASN A 128 10.72 -15.81 -45.16
C ASN A 128 10.72 -17.22 -44.55
N ARG A 129 9.81 -18.05 -45.09
CA ARG A 129 9.93 -19.45 -45.55
C ARG A 129 10.77 -20.50 -44.79
N ASN A 130 10.07 -21.63 -44.56
CA ASN A 130 10.44 -23.04 -44.79
C ASN A 130 10.73 -23.97 -43.59
N SER A 131 9.74 -24.86 -43.37
CA SER A 131 9.79 -26.34 -43.27
C SER A 131 10.34 -27.09 -42.04
N SER A 132 9.53 -28.08 -41.64
CA SER A 132 9.87 -29.47 -41.24
C SER A 132 9.83 -29.88 -39.74
N ILE A 133 8.71 -30.53 -39.39
CA ILE A 133 8.59 -31.90 -38.81
C ILE A 133 9.59 -32.35 -37.72
N HIS A 134 9.13 -32.55 -36.47
CA HIS A 134 8.87 -33.87 -35.84
C HIS A 134 8.45 -33.67 -34.36
N GLY A 135 7.43 -34.40 -33.92
CA GLY A 135 7.01 -34.44 -32.52
C GLY A 135 7.67 -35.57 -31.74
N GLU A 136 7.60 -35.49 -30.41
CA GLU A 136 7.25 -36.62 -29.54
C GLU A 136 6.98 -36.16 -28.09
N GLN A 137 6.08 -36.89 -27.44
CA GLN A 137 5.51 -36.67 -26.12
C GLN A 137 6.47 -37.10 -25.00
N SER A 138 6.29 -36.57 -23.78
CA SER A 138 5.86 -37.37 -22.60
C SER A 138 6.56 -37.06 -21.25
N HIS A 139 5.68 -36.89 -20.25
CA HIS A 139 5.79 -37.17 -18.81
C HIS A 139 6.57 -36.31 -17.79
N CYS A 140 5.76 -35.74 -16.90
CA CYS A 140 5.95 -35.45 -15.46
C CYS A 140 7.07 -36.18 -14.71
N LYS A 141 7.81 -35.44 -13.87
CA LYS A 141 7.85 -35.65 -12.40
C LYS A 141 8.62 -34.54 -11.67
N ARG A 142 8.00 -34.06 -10.57
CA ARG A 142 8.59 -33.33 -9.44
C ARG A 142 9.84 -34.03 -8.91
N ILE A 143 10.88 -33.27 -8.51
CA ILE A 143 11.76 -33.55 -7.35
C ILE A 143 12.43 -32.25 -6.87
N LYS A 144 12.57 -32.16 -5.54
CA LYS A 144 13.30 -31.15 -4.74
C LYS A 144 14.82 -31.26 -4.94
N SER A 145 15.55 -30.17 -4.84
CA SER A 145 17.01 -30.18 -4.65
C SER A 145 17.45 -29.29 -3.48
N SER A 146 18.26 -29.89 -2.61
CA SER A 146 19.16 -29.26 -1.63
C SER A 146 20.49 -28.95 -2.33
N PRO A 147 21.29 -27.97 -1.89
CA PRO A 147 22.61 -27.71 -2.48
C PRO A 147 23.71 -28.49 -1.76
N GLU A 148 24.58 -29.13 -2.55
CA GLU A 148 25.87 -29.66 -2.13
C GLU A 148 26.98 -28.61 -2.22
N GLU A 149 27.93 -28.76 -1.32
CA GLU A 149 29.17 -28.01 -1.16
C GLU A 149 30.17 -28.28 -2.29
N ILE A 150 30.98 -27.26 -2.64
CA ILE A 150 32.26 -27.46 -3.34
C ILE A 150 33.35 -26.79 -2.50
N LYS A 151 34.31 -27.61 -2.06
CA LYS A 151 35.59 -27.26 -1.43
C LYS A 151 36.62 -26.86 -2.48
N HIS A 152 37.49 -25.91 -2.13
CA HIS A 152 38.93 -25.85 -2.46
C HIS A 152 39.58 -24.84 -1.50
N THR A 153 40.27 -25.26 -0.44
CA THR A 153 41.73 -25.58 -0.28
C THR A 153 42.69 -24.38 -0.41
N ASN A 154 43.18 -23.95 0.77
CA ASN A 154 44.53 -23.53 1.22
C ASN A 154 45.40 -22.60 0.36
N GLU A 155 45.94 -21.54 0.97
CA GLU A 155 47.31 -21.54 1.56
C GLU A 155 47.61 -20.26 2.36
N GLU A 156 48.20 -20.45 3.53
CA GLU A 156 48.83 -19.41 4.36
C GLU A 156 50.23 -19.07 3.83
N SER A 157 50.66 -17.82 4.00
CA SER A 157 52.08 -17.54 4.24
C SER A 157 52.25 -16.30 5.12
N LYS A 158 53.19 -16.43 6.07
CA LYS A 158 53.59 -15.50 7.13
C LYS A 158 54.75 -14.60 6.71
N GLY A 159 54.89 -13.50 7.47
CA GLY A 159 56.15 -12.81 7.78
C GLY A 159 56.32 -11.49 7.02
N ASP A 160 56.88 -10.40 7.56
CA ASP A 160 57.31 -10.03 8.91
C ASP A 160 57.55 -8.51 8.90
N ILE A 161 57.30 -7.85 10.03
CA ILE A 161 58.11 -6.82 10.75
C ILE A 161 58.73 -5.65 9.95
N GLU A 162 58.41 -4.41 10.37
CA GLU A 162 59.32 -3.36 10.90
C GLU A 162 58.53 -2.02 11.01
N THR A 163 58.11 -1.61 12.21
CA THR A 163 58.76 -0.67 13.15
C THR A 163 59.07 0.73 12.59
N ASN A 164 58.37 1.74 13.11
CA ASN A 164 58.92 2.89 13.88
C ASN A 164 57.84 3.99 14.02
N THR A 165 57.35 4.26 15.24
CA THR A 165 57.77 5.38 16.13
C THR A 165 57.54 6.76 15.51
N ALA A 166 56.99 7.79 16.18
CA ALA A 166 56.50 7.96 17.53
C ALA A 166 55.63 9.25 17.58
N SER A 167 54.75 9.29 18.59
CA SER A 167 54.49 10.41 19.51
C SER A 167 54.10 11.81 19.02
N GLY A 168 53.09 12.39 19.67
CA GLY A 168 53.02 13.84 19.86
C GLY A 168 51.63 14.38 20.15
N LEU A 169 51.29 14.48 21.44
CA LEU A 169 50.20 15.27 22.00
C LEU A 169 50.24 16.75 21.52
N SER A 170 49.09 17.39 21.30
CA SER A 170 48.55 18.39 22.24
C SER A 170 47.31 19.12 21.71
N ASN A 171 46.44 19.43 22.67
CA ASN A 171 45.34 20.40 22.64
C ASN A 171 45.68 21.73 21.96
N ASN A 172 44.67 22.38 21.36
CA ASN A 172 44.19 23.72 21.77
C ASN A 172 43.11 24.24 20.79
N GLU A 173 41.96 24.64 21.34
CA GLU A 173 41.13 25.72 20.75
C GLU A 173 41.93 27.03 20.71
N PRO A 174 41.58 28.03 19.87
CA PRO A 174 40.65 29.05 20.37
C PRO A 174 39.79 29.78 19.30
N ASN A 175 38.64 30.28 19.78
CA ASN A 175 38.00 31.59 19.55
C ASN A 175 37.91 32.25 18.16
N SER A 176 36.68 32.67 17.88
CA SER A 176 36.24 33.76 17.00
C SER A 176 37.03 35.06 17.16
N PRO A 177 36.96 35.95 16.15
CA PRO A 177 36.45 37.29 16.47
C PRO A 177 35.51 37.89 15.41
N SER A 178 34.61 38.72 15.93
CA SER A 178 33.78 39.70 15.24
C SER A 178 34.59 40.91 14.76
N SER A 179 34.14 41.59 13.70
CA SER A 179 34.35 43.04 13.55
C SER A 179 33.29 43.67 12.64
N VAL A 180 32.89 44.85 13.06
CA VAL A 180 31.82 45.73 12.58
C VAL A 180 32.47 46.82 11.72
N THR A 181 31.80 47.30 10.67
CA THR A 181 31.99 48.65 10.14
C THR A 181 30.71 49.14 9.46
N SER A 182 30.55 50.46 9.46
CA SER A 182 29.31 51.20 9.70
C SER A 182 28.94 52.19 8.58
N GLY A 183 27.63 52.30 8.28
CA GLY A 183 26.90 53.50 7.81
C GLY A 183 27.09 53.98 6.35
N PRO A 184 26.17 54.78 5.75
CA PRO A 184 25.20 55.65 6.41
C PRO A 184 23.71 55.56 5.93
N GLU A 185 22.84 56.29 6.62
CA GLU A 185 21.36 56.28 6.63
C GLU A 185 20.64 57.18 5.58
N ILE A 186 19.49 56.68 5.04
CA ILE A 186 18.13 57.28 4.86
C ILE A 186 17.95 58.43 3.79
N PRO A 187 16.89 58.44 2.92
CA PRO A 187 15.48 58.34 3.31
C PRO A 187 14.47 57.51 2.47
N SER A 188 13.41 57.17 3.21
CA SER A 188 12.10 56.63 2.87
C SER A 188 11.48 57.05 1.53
N THR A 189 10.91 56.08 0.80
CA THR A 189 9.63 56.27 0.10
C THR A 189 8.84 54.95 0.04
N LEU A 190 7.56 55.06 0.38
CA LEU A 190 6.51 54.07 0.17
C LEU A 190 6.37 53.75 -1.33
N ASP A 191 6.19 52.48 -1.70
CA ASP A 191 4.91 51.97 -2.21
C ASP A 191 5.00 50.54 -2.80
N LYS A 192 3.89 49.83 -2.63
CA LYS A 192 3.41 48.63 -3.35
C LYS A 192 3.94 47.26 -2.94
N ASP A 193 3.34 46.85 -1.84
CA ASP A 193 2.96 45.49 -1.48
C ASP A 193 2.32 44.73 -2.66
N VAL A 194 3.02 43.73 -3.21
CA VAL A 194 2.44 42.68 -4.06
C VAL A 194 2.32 41.45 -3.18
N GLY A 195 1.09 41.26 -2.69
CA GLY A 195 0.75 40.17 -1.78
C GLY A 195 1.05 38.80 -2.37
N THR A 196 2.04 38.14 -1.79
CA THR A 196 2.18 36.69 -1.85
C THR A 196 1.03 36.08 -1.05
N PRO A 197 0.22 35.16 -1.60
CA PRO A 197 -0.81 34.50 -0.82
C PRO A 197 -0.13 33.59 0.20
N THR A 198 -0.07 34.04 1.45
CA THR A 198 0.22 33.18 2.59
C THR A 198 -0.85 32.11 2.65
N SER A 199 -0.49 30.92 2.17
CA SER A 199 -1.21 29.67 2.43
C SER A 199 -1.50 29.60 3.92
N SER A 200 -2.77 29.80 4.27
CA SER A 200 -3.26 29.63 5.64
C SER A 200 -3.07 28.16 6.00
N LEU A 201 -2.01 27.85 6.74
CA LEU A 201 -1.85 26.53 7.33
C LEU A 201 -3.16 26.19 8.07
N PRO A 202 -3.74 24.99 7.84
CA PRO A 202 -4.95 24.59 8.53
C PRO A 202 -4.67 24.65 10.04
N TYR A 203 -5.48 25.45 10.75
CA TYR A 203 -5.43 25.55 12.21
C TYR A 203 -5.61 24.15 12.80
N SER A 204 -4.54 23.60 13.36
CA SER A 204 -4.55 22.33 14.08
C SER A 204 -4.55 22.65 15.57
N PRO A 205 -5.72 22.70 16.24
CA PRO A 205 -5.75 22.96 17.67
C PRO A 205 -4.91 21.90 18.41
N PRO A 206 -4.27 22.29 19.54
CA PRO A 206 -3.46 21.35 20.31
C PRO A 206 -4.34 20.22 20.87
N ASP A 207 -3.80 18.99 20.86
CA ASP A 207 -4.42 17.86 21.54
C ASP A 207 -4.56 18.18 23.05
N LEU A 208 -5.80 18.38 23.50
CA LEU A 208 -6.15 18.68 24.89
C LEU A 208 -6.16 17.43 25.79
N ASN A 209 -6.04 16.25 25.19
CA ASN A 209 -6.19 14.94 25.82
C ASN A 209 -4.93 14.07 25.65
N LYS A 210 -3.75 14.71 25.57
CA LYS A 210 -2.44 14.05 25.38
C LYS A 210 -2.14 12.99 26.44
N ASP A 211 -2.58 13.21 27.67
CA ASP A 211 -2.49 12.26 28.77
C ASP A 211 -3.16 10.92 28.46
N ILE A 212 -4.28 10.93 27.71
CA ILE A 212 -4.97 9.72 27.25
C ILE A 212 -4.31 9.18 25.97
N THR A 213 -4.05 10.04 24.98
CA THR A 213 -3.57 9.61 23.66
C THR A 213 -2.17 9.01 23.72
N GLU A 214 -1.27 9.50 24.59
CA GLU A 214 0.06 8.94 24.81
C GLU A 214 0.00 7.52 25.41
N ILE A 215 -0.85 7.31 26.42
CA ILE A 215 -1.06 5.98 27.04
C ILE A 215 -1.61 5.00 26.01
N PHE A 216 -2.61 5.42 25.23
CA PHE A 216 -3.15 4.59 24.15
C PHE A 216 -2.11 4.31 23.07
N GLY A 217 -1.25 5.28 22.76
CA GLY A 217 -0.13 5.13 21.83
C GLY A 217 0.85 4.02 22.26
N LYS A 218 1.21 3.98 23.55
CA LYS A 218 2.04 2.90 24.10
C LYS A 218 1.36 1.54 23.97
N LEU A 219 0.06 1.45 24.27
CA LEU A 219 -0.69 0.20 24.12
C LEU A 219 -0.76 -0.28 22.67
N ILE A 220 -0.92 0.63 21.69
CA ILE A 220 -0.90 0.29 20.27
C ILE A 220 0.39 -0.45 19.91
N ASN A 221 1.54 0.08 20.34
CA ASN A 221 2.85 -0.50 20.05
C ASN A 221 3.01 -1.88 20.70
N ILE A 222 2.64 -2.01 21.97
CA ILE A 222 2.70 -3.28 22.71
C ILE A 222 1.80 -4.33 22.05
N TYR A 223 0.54 -3.99 21.75
CA TYR A 223 -0.37 -4.95 21.12
C TYR A 223 0.10 -5.36 19.72
N ARG A 224 0.70 -4.46 18.94
CA ARG A 224 1.32 -4.81 17.64
C ARG A 224 2.47 -5.80 17.81
N ALA A 225 3.36 -5.55 18.76
CA ALA A 225 4.48 -6.46 19.02
C ALA A 225 4.02 -7.84 19.51
N LEU A 226 2.90 -7.89 20.24
CA LEU A 226 2.25 -9.14 20.65
C LEU A 226 1.42 -9.82 19.54
N GLY A 227 1.31 -9.21 18.35
CA GLY A 227 0.54 -9.73 17.22
C GLY A 227 -0.98 -9.57 17.34
N ASP A 228 -1.45 -8.67 18.22
CA ASP A 228 -2.87 -8.36 18.41
C ASP A 228 -3.29 -7.07 17.68
N ASP A 229 -3.33 -7.18 16.35
CA ASP A 229 -3.71 -6.07 15.46
C ASP A 229 -5.13 -5.56 15.72
N ARG A 230 -6.02 -6.41 16.24
CA ARG A 230 -7.41 -6.03 16.50
C ARG A 230 -7.48 -5.07 17.68
N ARG A 231 -6.85 -5.40 18.81
CA ARG A 231 -6.83 -4.51 19.98
C ARG A 231 -6.02 -3.25 19.70
N SER A 232 -4.85 -3.38 19.07
CA SER A 232 -4.05 -2.24 18.63
C SER A 232 -4.90 -1.24 17.82
N PHE A 233 -5.65 -1.73 16.84
CA PHE A 233 -6.49 -0.87 16.01
C PHE A 233 -7.67 -0.21 16.75
N SER A 234 -8.19 -0.84 17.80
CA SER A 234 -9.24 -0.22 18.63
C SER A 234 -8.71 1.01 19.36
N TYR A 235 -7.52 0.95 19.97
CA TYR A 235 -6.91 2.12 20.61
C TYR A 235 -6.55 3.20 19.58
N TYR A 236 -6.04 2.79 18.41
CA TYR A 236 -5.75 3.72 17.32
C TYR A 236 -6.98 4.54 16.93
N LYS A 237 -8.12 3.87 16.71
CA LYS A 237 -9.38 4.52 16.38
C LYS A 237 -9.83 5.50 17.47
N ALA A 238 -9.59 5.15 18.74
CA ALA A 238 -9.92 6.01 19.86
C ALA A 238 -9.05 7.28 19.89
N ILE A 239 -7.73 7.17 19.66
CA ILE A 239 -6.82 8.32 19.61
C ILE A 239 -7.30 9.34 18.57
N ALA A 240 -7.59 8.90 17.35
CA ALA A 240 -8.02 9.80 16.26
C ALA A 240 -9.31 10.60 16.57
N VAL A 241 -10.13 10.10 17.49
CA VAL A 241 -11.34 10.78 17.96
C VAL A 241 -11.02 11.68 19.16
N VAL A 242 -10.29 11.16 20.15
CA VAL A 242 -9.93 11.86 21.40
C VAL A 242 -9.05 13.09 21.13
N GLU A 243 -8.08 12.96 20.22
CA GLU A 243 -7.15 14.03 19.83
C GLU A 243 -7.87 15.26 19.24
N LYS A 244 -9.03 15.05 18.62
CA LYS A 244 -9.81 16.10 17.94
C LYS A 244 -10.91 16.73 18.80
N LEU A 245 -11.05 16.30 20.06
CA LEU A 245 -12.07 16.87 20.93
C LEU A 245 -11.71 18.31 21.31
N PRO A 246 -12.67 19.26 21.25
CA PRO A 246 -12.42 20.65 21.58
C PRO A 246 -12.39 20.92 23.10
N PHE A 247 -12.36 19.86 23.91
CA PHE A 247 -12.36 19.93 25.37
C PHE A 247 -11.47 18.82 25.95
N LYS A 248 -11.01 19.06 27.18
CA LYS A 248 -10.35 18.04 27.99
C LYS A 248 -11.39 17.09 28.59
N ILE A 249 -11.18 15.79 28.48
CA ILE A 249 -12.06 14.77 29.04
C ILE A 249 -11.87 14.70 30.57
N GLU A 250 -12.96 14.86 31.30
CA GLU A 250 -13.03 14.81 32.77
C GLU A 250 -13.87 13.62 33.27
N SER A 251 -14.66 12.99 32.40
CA SER A 251 -15.44 11.79 32.71
C SER A 251 -15.69 10.96 31.45
N ALA A 252 -15.76 9.63 31.62
CA ALA A 252 -16.09 8.71 30.53
C ALA A 252 -17.49 8.95 29.92
N ASP A 253 -18.41 9.59 30.65
CA ASP A 253 -19.73 9.93 30.11
C ASP A 253 -19.65 10.90 28.92
N GLN A 254 -18.64 11.78 28.89
CA GLN A 254 -18.43 12.74 27.79
C GLN A 254 -18.06 12.05 26.46
N VAL A 255 -17.56 10.81 26.52
CA VAL A 255 -17.11 10.05 25.35
C VAL A 255 -17.97 8.82 25.03
N LYS A 256 -19.03 8.59 25.82
CA LYS A 256 -19.84 7.36 25.78
C LYS A 256 -20.48 7.06 24.43
N ASN A 257 -20.87 8.12 23.70
CA ASN A 257 -21.57 8.00 22.41
C ASN A 257 -20.66 8.28 21.21
N LEU A 258 -19.34 8.41 21.43
CA LEU A 258 -18.41 8.71 20.36
C LEU A 258 -18.09 7.46 19.54
N PRO A 259 -18.02 7.58 18.20
CA PRO A 259 -17.73 6.45 17.33
C PRO A 259 -16.35 5.87 17.65
N GLY A 260 -16.25 4.54 17.71
CA GLY A 260 -14.99 3.85 17.99
C GLY A 260 -14.60 3.76 19.47
N ILE A 261 -15.35 4.38 20.38
CA ILE A 261 -15.10 4.33 21.84
C ILE A 261 -16.17 3.44 22.52
N GLY A 262 -15.89 2.15 22.58
CA GLY A 262 -16.75 1.17 23.27
C GLY A 262 -16.52 1.14 24.79
N LYS A 263 -17.36 0.38 25.51
CA LYS A 263 -17.37 0.33 26.99
C LYS A 263 -15.97 0.10 27.62
N SER A 264 -15.19 -0.86 27.12
CA SER A 264 -13.83 -1.09 27.63
C SER A 264 -12.90 0.12 27.47
N LEU A 265 -12.99 0.86 26.36
CA LEU A 265 -12.19 2.08 26.18
C LEU A 265 -12.70 3.21 27.08
N GLN A 266 -14.01 3.31 27.29
CA GLN A 266 -14.60 4.24 28.26
C GLN A 266 -14.09 3.97 29.67
N ASP A 267 -14.01 2.70 30.07
CA ASP A 267 -13.48 2.29 31.38
C ASP A 267 -11.99 2.68 31.52
N HIS A 268 -11.18 2.48 30.47
CA HIS A 268 -9.78 2.93 30.46
C HIS A 268 -9.66 4.46 30.52
N ILE A 269 -10.50 5.20 29.79
CA ILE A 269 -10.52 6.67 29.85
C ILE A 269 -10.90 7.14 31.26
N GLN A 270 -11.91 6.52 31.88
CA GLN A 270 -12.30 6.85 33.25
C GLN A 270 -11.14 6.63 34.22
N GLU A 271 -10.43 5.51 34.10
CA GLU A 271 -9.29 5.20 34.95
C GLU A 271 -8.15 6.22 34.78
N ILE A 272 -7.80 6.56 33.53
CA ILE A 272 -6.75 7.54 33.22
C ILE A 272 -7.12 8.91 33.78
N VAL A 273 -8.35 9.37 33.57
CA VAL A 273 -8.78 10.69 34.06
C VAL A 273 -8.82 10.73 35.59
N THR A 274 -9.18 9.62 36.25
CA THR A 274 -9.27 9.56 37.71
C THR A 274 -7.90 9.45 38.38
N THR A 275 -6.96 8.70 37.77
CA THR A 275 -5.71 8.29 38.43
C THR A 275 -4.45 8.86 37.78
N GLY A 276 -4.56 9.42 36.58
CA GLY A 276 -3.44 9.80 35.71
C GLY A 276 -2.72 8.61 35.07
N LYS A 277 -3.22 7.38 35.24
CA LYS A 277 -2.54 6.14 34.85
C LYS A 277 -3.51 5.10 34.30
N LEU A 278 -2.95 4.02 33.76
CA LEU A 278 -3.73 2.86 33.31
C LEU A 278 -3.07 1.57 33.79
N SER A 279 -3.72 0.85 34.70
CA SER A 279 -3.25 -0.40 35.30
C SER A 279 -2.91 -1.44 34.23
N LYS A 280 -3.64 -1.44 33.12
CA LYS A 280 -3.37 -2.34 31.98
C LYS A 280 -1.99 -2.09 31.35
N LEU A 281 -1.61 -0.82 31.21
CA LEU A 281 -0.30 -0.43 30.69
C LEU A 281 0.79 -0.78 31.71
N GLU A 282 0.59 -0.44 32.99
CA GLU A 282 1.56 -0.77 34.05
C GLU A 282 1.82 -2.29 34.14
N HIS A 283 0.78 -3.11 33.98
CA HIS A 283 0.92 -4.56 33.93
C HIS A 283 1.79 -5.01 32.73
N PHE A 284 1.59 -4.43 31.55
CA PHE A 284 2.42 -4.75 30.39
C PHE A 284 3.87 -4.25 30.52
N GLU A 285 4.07 -3.09 31.14
CA GLU A 285 5.41 -2.54 31.39
C GLU A 285 6.17 -3.34 32.47
N THR A 286 5.48 -4.10 33.32
CA THR A 286 6.12 -4.95 34.34
C THR A 286 6.27 -6.42 33.93
N ASP A 287 5.39 -6.93 33.08
CA ASP A 287 5.44 -8.29 32.55
C ASP A 287 6.70 -8.52 31.70
N GLU A 288 7.56 -9.45 32.14
CA GLU A 288 8.83 -9.78 31.47
C GLU A 288 8.62 -10.28 30.04
N LYS A 289 7.59 -11.11 29.82
CA LYS A 289 7.30 -11.67 28.50
C LYS A 289 6.89 -10.58 27.54
N VAL A 290 5.99 -9.69 27.96
CA VAL A 290 5.53 -8.57 27.13
C VAL A 290 6.67 -7.62 26.80
N ARG A 291 7.49 -7.25 27.79
CA ARG A 291 8.68 -6.41 27.55
C ARG A 291 9.66 -7.04 26.58
N THR A 292 9.99 -8.32 26.77
CA THR A 292 10.96 -9.02 25.92
C THR A 292 10.45 -9.15 24.49
N ILE A 293 9.19 -9.58 24.30
CA ILE A 293 8.61 -9.72 22.96
C ILE A 293 8.52 -8.34 22.28
N SER A 294 8.18 -7.29 23.03
CA SER A 294 8.14 -5.92 22.50
C SER A 294 9.52 -5.45 22.04
N LEU A 295 10.54 -5.62 22.87
CA LEU A 295 11.93 -5.29 22.53
C LEU A 295 12.42 -6.03 21.29
N PHE A 296 12.18 -7.35 21.21
CA PHE A 296 12.57 -8.14 20.04
C PHE A 296 11.81 -7.72 18.78
N GLY A 297 10.54 -7.36 18.91
CA GLY A 297 9.71 -6.88 17.80
C GLY A 297 10.13 -5.52 17.23
N GLU A 298 10.95 -4.75 17.94
CA GLU A 298 11.54 -3.51 17.41
C GLU A 298 12.69 -3.77 16.42
N VAL A 299 13.31 -4.96 16.47
CA VAL A 299 14.41 -5.32 15.56
C VAL A 299 13.87 -5.58 14.16
N TRP A 300 14.43 -4.91 13.16
CA TRP A 300 13.99 -5.08 11.77
C TRP A 300 14.11 -6.55 11.32
N GLY A 301 13.03 -7.07 10.74
CA GLY A 301 12.93 -8.48 10.32
C GLY A 301 12.44 -9.45 11.42
N ILE A 302 12.21 -8.99 12.66
CA ILE A 302 11.62 -9.80 13.73
C ILE A 302 10.16 -9.38 13.94
N GLY A 303 9.23 -10.22 13.48
CA GLY A 303 7.80 -10.05 13.76
C GLY A 303 7.33 -10.77 15.04
N PRO A 304 6.06 -10.59 15.47
CA PRO A 304 5.53 -11.15 16.72
C PRO A 304 5.76 -12.65 16.91
N ALA A 305 5.56 -13.44 15.86
CA ALA A 305 5.77 -14.89 15.91
C ALA A 305 7.25 -15.26 16.11
N THR A 306 8.17 -14.50 15.53
CA THR A 306 9.62 -14.72 15.68
C THR A 306 10.10 -14.24 17.04
N ALA A 307 9.62 -13.08 17.50
CA ALA A 307 9.91 -12.57 18.85
C ALA A 307 9.47 -13.56 19.93
N LEU A 308 8.26 -14.14 19.80
CA LEU A 308 7.78 -15.18 20.71
C LEU A 308 8.69 -16.43 20.69
N LYS A 309 9.12 -16.89 19.51
CA LYS A 309 10.04 -18.03 19.41
C LYS A 309 11.38 -17.77 20.11
N PHE A 310 11.94 -16.57 19.99
CA PHE A 310 13.17 -16.22 20.70
C PHE A 310 12.96 -16.16 22.22
N TYR A 311 11.83 -15.61 22.67
CA TYR A 311 11.46 -15.66 24.08
C TYR A 311 11.33 -17.10 24.60
N GLU A 312 10.68 -17.99 23.84
CA GLU A 312 10.50 -19.41 24.19
C GLU A 312 11.83 -20.18 24.22
N LYS A 313 12.84 -19.74 23.46
CA LYS A 313 14.21 -20.26 23.52
C LYS A 313 14.99 -19.82 24.77
N GLY A 314 14.46 -18.88 25.56
CA GLY A 314 15.10 -18.38 26.77
C GLY A 314 15.77 -17.01 26.62
N HIS A 315 15.75 -16.40 25.44
CA HIS A 315 16.33 -15.06 25.23
C HIS A 315 15.51 -13.99 25.92
N ARG A 316 16.17 -13.00 26.54
CA ARG A 316 15.57 -11.89 27.30
C ARG A 316 16.12 -10.52 26.91
N ALA A 317 17.33 -10.47 26.34
CA ALA A 317 17.99 -9.25 25.89
C ALA A 317 18.39 -9.34 24.40
N LEU A 318 18.60 -8.18 23.77
CA LEU A 318 19.07 -8.12 22.37
C LEU A 318 20.44 -8.79 22.20
N ASP A 319 21.30 -8.74 23.22
CA ASP A 319 22.61 -9.40 23.20
C ASP A 319 22.51 -10.93 23.09
N ASP A 320 21.49 -11.53 23.69
CA ASP A 320 21.26 -12.98 23.62
C ASP A 320 21.07 -13.41 22.15
N LEU A 321 20.37 -12.57 21.37
CA LEU A 321 20.10 -12.81 19.95
C LEU A 321 21.37 -12.80 19.11
N LYS A 322 22.43 -12.06 19.48
CA LYS A 322 23.68 -11.97 18.70
C LYS A 322 24.34 -13.34 18.51
N SER A 323 24.11 -14.26 19.45
CA SER A 323 24.63 -15.62 19.43
C SER A 323 23.69 -16.66 18.79
N ASP A 324 22.45 -16.28 18.44
CA ASP A 324 21.47 -17.21 17.90
C ASP A 324 21.68 -17.42 16.39
N ASN A 325 22.18 -18.62 16.03
CA ASN A 325 22.47 -19.00 14.65
C ASN A 325 21.23 -19.11 13.74
N SER A 326 20.01 -19.11 14.29
CA SER A 326 18.77 -19.16 13.50
C SER A 326 18.33 -17.79 12.97
N LEU A 327 19.00 -16.70 13.34
CA LEU A 327 18.76 -15.39 12.74
C LEU A 327 19.06 -15.41 11.24
N THR A 328 18.10 -14.94 10.46
CA THR A 328 18.34 -14.64 9.04
C THR A 328 19.34 -13.49 8.89
N ASN A 329 20.01 -13.38 7.73
CA ASN A 329 20.94 -12.27 7.48
C ASN A 329 20.29 -10.90 7.70
N VAL A 330 19.07 -10.75 7.21
CA VAL A 330 18.18 -9.61 7.42
C VAL A 330 18.03 -9.25 8.91
N GLN A 331 17.74 -10.23 9.76
CA GLN A 331 17.58 -10.00 11.21
C GLN A 331 18.91 -9.68 11.88
N LYS A 332 20.02 -10.27 11.44
CA LYS A 332 21.37 -9.93 11.93
C LYS A 332 21.72 -8.47 11.62
N LEU A 333 21.39 -7.99 10.42
CA LEU A 333 21.57 -6.59 10.04
C LEU A 333 20.66 -5.67 10.86
N GLY A 334 19.39 -6.04 11.04
CA GLY A 334 18.46 -5.30 11.90
C GLY A 334 18.94 -5.20 13.35
N LEU A 335 19.57 -6.25 13.88
CA LEU A 335 20.17 -6.25 15.22
C LEU A 335 21.45 -5.41 15.27
N LYS A 336 22.30 -5.51 14.24
CA LYS A 336 23.57 -4.77 14.15
C LYS A 336 23.36 -3.25 14.12
N TYR A 337 22.34 -2.80 13.39
CA TYR A 337 22.04 -1.37 13.17
C TYR A 337 20.76 -0.93 13.90
N PHE A 338 20.42 -1.58 15.02
CA PHE A 338 19.19 -1.35 15.76
C PHE A 338 19.02 0.13 16.16
N ASP A 339 20.04 0.72 16.77
CA ASP A 339 20.00 2.12 17.23
C ASP A 339 20.02 3.11 16.05
N ASP A 340 20.80 2.82 15.00
CA ASP A 340 20.88 3.62 13.79
C ASP A 340 19.50 3.75 13.11
N ILE A 341 18.83 2.61 12.87
CA ILE A 341 17.53 2.54 12.19
C ILE A 341 16.44 3.24 13.00
N LYS A 342 16.55 3.25 14.34
CA LYS A 342 15.59 3.90 15.24
C LYS A 342 15.73 5.43 15.22
N THR A 343 16.87 5.95 14.75
CA THR A 343 17.14 7.38 14.70
C THR A 343 16.27 8.07 13.64
N ARG A 344 15.52 9.09 14.07
CA ARG A 344 14.64 9.89 13.20
C ARG A 344 15.46 10.74 12.22
N ILE A 345 14.97 10.82 10.98
CA ILE A 345 15.57 11.62 9.91
C ILE A 345 14.86 12.99 9.86
N PRO A 346 15.56 14.12 9.98
CA PRO A 346 14.96 15.44 9.79
C PRO A 346 14.36 15.61 8.38
N ARG A 347 13.24 16.34 8.26
CA ARG A 347 12.55 16.53 6.97
C ARG A 347 13.44 17.15 5.88
N ASN A 348 14.28 18.12 6.24
CA ASN A 348 15.18 18.77 5.28
C ASN A 348 16.21 17.78 4.71
N GLU A 349 16.71 16.86 5.53
CA GLU A 349 17.64 15.82 5.06
C GLU A 349 16.95 14.85 4.08
N VAL A 350 15.68 14.49 4.34
CA VAL A 350 14.88 13.69 3.39
C VAL A 350 14.69 14.42 2.06
N GLN A 351 14.43 15.72 2.08
CA GLN A 351 14.26 16.53 0.87
C GLN A 351 15.56 16.60 0.04
N GLU A 352 16.71 16.78 0.70
CA GLU A 352 18.03 16.72 0.05
C GLU A 352 18.26 15.34 -0.58
N MET A 353 17.83 14.27 0.11
CA MET A 353 18.00 12.92 -0.37
C MET A 353 17.10 12.57 -1.55
N GLU A 354 15.82 12.94 -1.50
CA GLU A 354 14.91 12.84 -2.65
C GLU A 354 15.48 13.53 -3.88
N SER A 355 16.05 14.74 -3.70
CA SER A 355 16.67 15.51 -4.80
C SER A 355 17.91 14.82 -5.38
N LEU A 356 18.75 14.22 -4.53
CA LEU A 356 19.92 13.45 -4.99
C LEU A 356 19.49 12.19 -5.75
N LEU A 357 18.52 11.46 -5.20
CA LEU A 357 17.98 10.23 -5.78
C LEU A 357 17.36 10.51 -7.15
N GLN A 358 16.56 11.57 -7.29
CA GLN A 358 16.00 12.01 -8.58
C GLN A 358 17.11 12.29 -9.60
N LYS A 359 18.16 13.03 -9.24
CA LYS A 359 19.29 13.32 -10.14
C LYS A 359 20.00 12.05 -10.62
N VAL A 360 20.31 11.14 -9.70
CA VAL A 360 20.96 9.87 -10.04
C VAL A 360 20.05 9.01 -10.93
N ALA A 361 18.74 9.06 -10.71
CA ALA A 361 17.77 8.34 -11.53
C ALA A 361 17.73 8.90 -12.96
N GLU A 362 17.71 10.22 -13.13
CA GLU A 362 17.73 10.91 -14.43
C GLU A 362 18.99 10.61 -15.25
N ASP A 363 20.15 10.47 -14.61
CA ASP A 363 21.39 10.06 -15.26
C ASP A 363 21.32 8.65 -15.88
N ILE A 364 20.43 7.79 -15.37
CA ILE A 364 20.25 6.41 -15.87
C ILE A 364 19.17 6.36 -16.94
N VAL A 365 18.01 6.97 -16.68
CA VAL A 365 16.89 7.07 -17.62
C VAL A 365 16.28 8.46 -17.51
N SER A 366 16.40 9.25 -18.57
CA SER A 366 15.80 10.58 -18.67
C SER A 366 14.27 10.50 -18.56
N GLY A 367 13.67 11.36 -17.73
CA GLY A 367 12.22 11.45 -17.56
C GLY A 367 11.62 10.51 -16.52
N VAL A 368 12.45 9.73 -15.82
CA VAL A 368 12.03 8.95 -14.64
C VAL A 368 11.51 9.87 -13.53
N VAL A 369 10.48 9.42 -12.82
CA VAL A 369 9.86 10.15 -11.72
C VAL A 369 10.17 9.41 -10.42
N VAL A 370 10.82 10.10 -9.49
CA VAL A 370 11.13 9.65 -8.13
C VAL A 370 10.35 10.51 -7.14
N VAL A 371 9.57 9.88 -6.27
CA VAL A 371 8.80 10.57 -5.22
C VAL A 371 9.06 9.88 -3.89
N CYS A 372 9.49 10.64 -2.88
CA CYS A 372 9.49 10.17 -1.51
C CYS A 372 8.07 10.21 -0.95
N GLY A 373 7.52 9.05 -0.63
CA GLY A 373 6.22 8.82 0.00
C GLY A 373 6.26 8.95 1.51
N GLY A 374 5.55 8.07 2.18
CA GLY A 374 5.62 7.85 3.61
C GLY A 374 5.27 9.06 4.45
N SER A 375 5.89 9.12 5.63
CA SER A 375 5.75 10.24 6.54
C SER A 375 6.22 11.58 5.95
N TYR A 376 7.17 11.56 5.02
CA TYR A 376 7.63 12.75 4.31
C TYR A 376 6.54 13.35 3.43
N ARG A 377 5.90 12.56 2.56
CA ARG A 377 4.83 13.04 1.68
C ARG A 377 3.60 13.51 2.47
N ARG A 378 3.38 12.96 3.66
CA ARG A 378 2.34 13.41 4.61
C ARG A 378 2.71 14.63 5.46
N GLY A 379 3.83 15.30 5.18
CA GLY A 379 4.18 16.56 5.83
C GLY A 379 4.75 16.44 7.25
N LYS A 380 5.19 15.26 7.71
CA LYS A 380 5.81 15.15 9.05
C LYS A 380 7.16 15.87 9.09
N ALA A 381 7.49 16.42 10.27
CA ALA A 381 8.72 17.18 10.53
C ALA A 381 9.99 16.31 10.61
N SER A 382 9.81 15.02 10.90
CA SER A 382 10.85 13.99 10.79
C SER A 382 10.27 12.73 10.17
N CYS A 383 11.14 11.84 9.67
CA CYS A 383 10.80 10.56 9.02
C CYS A 383 11.55 9.40 9.69
N GLY A 384 11.07 8.16 9.49
CA GLY A 384 11.71 6.96 10.04
C GLY A 384 12.65 6.32 9.03
N ASP A 385 12.24 6.41 7.78
CA ASP A 385 12.83 5.82 6.60
C ASP A 385 12.53 6.70 5.38
N LEU A 386 13.12 6.30 4.26
CA LEU A 386 12.95 6.89 2.94
C LEU A 386 12.12 5.95 2.06
N ASP A 387 10.82 6.21 1.95
CA ASP A 387 9.88 5.46 1.10
C ASP A 387 9.90 6.00 -0.34
N ILE A 388 10.74 5.48 -1.22
CA ILE A 388 10.93 6.02 -2.57
C ILE A 388 10.10 5.24 -3.59
N ILE A 389 9.20 5.96 -4.26
CA ILE A 389 8.26 5.42 -5.23
C ILE A 389 8.69 5.94 -6.60
N ILE A 390 8.93 5.02 -7.53
CA ILE A 390 9.55 5.31 -8.82
C ILE A 390 8.62 4.86 -9.93
N THR A 391 8.51 5.65 -10.99
CA THR A 391 7.83 5.26 -12.23
C THR A 391 8.44 5.96 -13.43
N HIS A 392 8.05 5.58 -14.64
CA HIS A 392 8.38 6.32 -15.84
C HIS A 392 7.10 6.66 -16.63
N PRO A 393 6.89 7.91 -17.07
CA PRO A 393 5.64 8.35 -17.71
C PRO A 393 5.26 7.58 -18.99
N ASP A 394 6.23 7.02 -19.71
CA ASP A 394 5.98 6.25 -20.93
C ASP A 394 5.42 4.82 -20.70
N GLY A 395 5.37 4.36 -19.45
CA GLY A 395 4.92 3.01 -19.06
C GLY A 395 5.83 1.87 -19.55
N LYS A 396 7.05 2.16 -20.01
CA LYS A 396 7.97 1.17 -20.60
C LYS A 396 9.38 1.26 -20.02
N SER A 397 9.91 2.47 -19.84
CA SER A 397 11.31 2.68 -19.45
C SER A 397 11.60 2.41 -17.97
N HIS A 398 10.58 2.04 -17.18
CA HIS A 398 10.77 1.52 -15.82
C HIS A 398 11.36 0.10 -15.80
N LYS A 399 11.22 -0.67 -16.89
CA LYS A 399 11.64 -2.08 -16.96
C LYS A 399 13.15 -2.21 -16.82
N GLY A 400 13.62 -3.05 -15.89
CA GLY A 400 15.03 -3.23 -15.59
C GLY A 400 15.72 -2.02 -14.95
N PHE A 401 14.98 -0.96 -14.61
CA PHE A 401 15.53 0.26 -14.02
C PHE A 401 16.13 -0.01 -12.64
N LEU A 402 15.44 -0.77 -11.78
CA LEU A 402 15.84 -0.96 -10.38
C LEU A 402 17.26 -1.52 -10.25
N GLN A 403 17.62 -2.50 -11.07
CA GLN A 403 18.94 -3.14 -11.03
C GLN A 403 20.06 -2.13 -11.34
N LYS A 404 19.88 -1.31 -12.38
CA LYS A 404 20.83 -0.26 -12.76
C LYS A 404 20.94 0.81 -11.65
N TYR A 405 19.80 1.20 -11.10
CA TYR A 405 19.72 2.23 -10.07
C TYR A 405 20.37 1.80 -8.75
N VAL A 406 20.04 0.62 -8.24
CA VAL A 406 20.68 0.08 -7.02
C VAL A 406 22.18 -0.09 -7.23
N LYS A 407 22.63 -0.59 -8.39
CA LYS A 407 24.05 -0.71 -8.72
C LYS A 407 24.75 0.65 -8.62
N ARG A 408 24.20 1.67 -9.28
CA ARG A 408 24.77 3.03 -9.28
C ARG A 408 24.86 3.62 -7.87
N LEU A 409 23.81 3.47 -7.06
CA LEU A 409 23.79 3.99 -5.69
C LEU A 409 24.76 3.25 -4.75
N LYS A 410 25.02 1.96 -5.00
CA LYS A 410 26.08 1.20 -4.29
C LYS A 410 27.48 1.66 -4.68
N GLU A 411 27.73 1.94 -5.95
CA GLU A 411 29.01 2.52 -6.43
C GLU A 411 29.28 3.88 -5.76
N MET A 412 28.22 4.66 -5.51
CA MET A 412 28.28 5.92 -4.76
C MET A 412 28.40 5.72 -3.24
N LYS A 413 28.40 4.48 -2.75
CA LYS A 413 28.37 4.11 -1.32
C LYS A 413 27.19 4.72 -0.56
N LEU A 414 26.11 5.06 -1.25
CA LEU A 414 24.87 5.54 -0.65
C LEU A 414 24.08 4.37 -0.07
N LEU A 415 23.88 3.32 -0.88
CA LEU A 415 23.32 2.05 -0.41
C LEU A 415 24.45 1.18 0.16
N ARG A 416 24.22 0.62 1.35
CA ARG A 416 25.24 -0.09 2.13
C ARG A 416 24.89 -1.56 2.32
N GLU A 417 23.68 -1.84 2.80
CA GLU A 417 23.24 -3.21 3.06
C GLU A 417 21.91 -3.51 2.37
N ASP A 418 21.81 -4.71 1.80
CA ASP A 418 20.59 -5.18 1.17
C ASP A 418 19.77 -5.99 2.16
N LEU A 419 18.46 -5.74 2.16
CA LEU A 419 17.51 -6.43 3.00
C LEU A 419 16.51 -7.25 2.18
N ILE A 420 15.89 -6.63 1.17
CA ILE A 420 15.03 -7.31 0.19
C ILE A 420 15.40 -6.80 -1.19
N PHE A 421 15.47 -7.69 -2.18
CA PHE A 421 15.64 -7.33 -3.58
C PHE A 421 14.79 -8.27 -4.42
N SER A 422 13.82 -7.74 -5.16
CA SER A 422 12.94 -8.51 -6.03
C SER A 422 12.64 -7.74 -7.31
N THR A 423 12.89 -8.38 -8.46
CA THR A 423 12.59 -7.84 -9.79
C THR A 423 11.52 -8.68 -10.47
N HIS A 424 10.55 -7.99 -11.04
CA HIS A 424 9.40 -8.49 -11.78
C HIS A 424 9.24 -7.82 -13.15
N SER A 425 9.98 -6.74 -13.40
CA SER A 425 10.04 -6.01 -14.66
C SER A 425 11.44 -6.13 -15.29
N GLU A 426 11.57 -6.98 -16.31
CA GLU A 426 12.79 -7.19 -17.08
C GLU A 426 12.52 -7.02 -18.59
N GLU A 427 13.56 -7.03 -19.41
CA GLU A 427 13.38 -6.94 -20.86
C GLU A 427 12.57 -8.16 -21.36
N GLY A 428 11.33 -7.90 -21.80
CA GLY A 428 10.41 -8.91 -22.32
C GLY A 428 9.37 -9.44 -21.33
N THR A 429 9.44 -9.06 -20.05
CA THR A 429 8.45 -9.43 -19.01
C THR A 429 8.16 -8.26 -18.08
N ASP A 430 6.89 -7.99 -17.80
CA ASP A 430 6.49 -6.94 -16.85
C ASP A 430 5.28 -7.44 -16.06
N GLN A 431 5.55 -8.09 -14.93
CA GLN A 431 4.52 -8.80 -14.15
C GLN A 431 4.33 -8.25 -12.74
N GLY A 432 4.85 -7.06 -12.43
CA GLY A 432 4.65 -6.49 -11.11
C GLY A 432 5.52 -5.30 -10.77
N VAL A 433 5.81 -5.19 -9.48
CA VAL A 433 6.44 -4.02 -8.87
C VAL A 433 7.81 -4.40 -8.36
N ASP A 434 8.86 -3.90 -8.99
CA ASP A 434 10.22 -4.15 -8.51
C ASP A 434 10.39 -3.51 -7.13
N THR A 435 10.99 -4.25 -6.21
CA THR A 435 11.08 -3.89 -4.79
C THR A 435 12.51 -4.04 -4.31
N TYR A 436 13.05 -2.98 -3.71
CA TYR A 436 14.33 -3.02 -3.00
C TYR A 436 14.18 -2.41 -1.62
N PHE A 437 14.52 -3.14 -0.56
CA PHE A 437 14.64 -2.60 0.78
C PHE A 437 16.10 -2.72 1.21
N GLY A 438 16.65 -1.66 1.76
CA GLY A 438 18.05 -1.64 2.19
C GLY A 438 18.31 -0.68 3.34
N LEU A 439 19.60 -0.50 3.60
CA LEU A 439 20.14 0.53 4.47
C LEU A 439 21.01 1.48 3.64
N CYS A 440 20.82 2.77 3.87
CA CYS A 440 21.61 3.83 3.25
C CYS A 440 22.34 4.68 4.27
N THR A 441 23.34 5.40 3.80
CA THR A 441 24.03 6.45 4.55
C THR A 441 23.93 7.76 3.78
N TYR A 442 23.76 8.87 4.49
CA TYR A 442 23.98 10.19 3.89
C TYR A 442 25.44 10.34 3.44
N PRO A 443 25.72 11.05 2.34
CA PRO A 443 27.08 11.32 1.91
C PRO A 443 27.95 11.88 3.05
N GLY A 444 29.10 11.26 3.29
CA GLY A 444 30.02 11.65 4.36
C GLY A 444 29.63 11.21 5.77
N ARG A 445 28.56 10.42 5.93
CA ARG A 445 28.13 9.85 7.22
C ARG A 445 28.22 8.32 7.22
N GLU A 446 28.25 7.75 8.42
CA GLU A 446 28.25 6.30 8.63
C GLU A 446 26.95 5.79 9.26
N LEU A 447 26.06 6.64 9.75
CA LEU A 447 24.79 6.24 10.36
C LEU A 447 23.87 5.59 9.31
N ARG A 448 23.32 4.41 9.62
CA ARG A 448 22.43 3.66 8.70
C ARG A 448 20.98 4.11 8.87
N HIS A 449 20.35 4.50 7.77
CA HIS A 449 18.91 4.71 7.71
C HIS A 449 18.26 3.70 6.78
N ARG A 450 16.99 3.39 7.03
CA ARG A 450 16.20 2.53 6.13
C ARG A 450 15.80 3.30 4.88
N ILE A 451 15.89 2.63 3.74
CA ILE A 451 15.46 3.13 2.44
C ILE A 451 14.76 2.00 1.67
N ASP A 452 13.60 2.33 1.11
CA ASP A 452 12.73 1.40 0.42
C ASP A 452 12.38 1.94 -0.95
N PHE A 453 12.63 1.15 -1.99
CA PHE A 453 12.32 1.47 -3.38
C PHE A 453 11.19 0.59 -3.87
N LYS A 454 10.24 1.20 -4.56
CA LYS A 454 9.21 0.50 -5.32
C LYS A 454 9.11 1.11 -6.70
N VAL A 455 9.37 0.31 -7.73
CA VAL A 455 9.27 0.73 -9.13
C VAL A 455 7.96 0.21 -9.69
N TYR A 456 7.06 1.13 -10.04
CA TYR A 456 5.74 0.83 -10.55
C TYR A 456 5.66 1.12 -12.06
N PRO A 457 5.08 0.19 -12.84
CA PRO A 457 4.49 0.50 -14.13
C PRO A 457 3.51 1.70 -14.01
N ARG A 458 3.44 2.52 -15.07
CA ARG A 458 2.69 3.79 -15.03
C ARG A 458 1.20 3.61 -14.75
N ASP A 459 0.61 2.55 -15.28
CA ASP A 459 -0.82 2.24 -15.18
C ASP A 459 -1.28 1.85 -13.77
N ILE A 460 -0.36 1.37 -12.92
CA ILE A 460 -0.65 1.01 -11.53
C ILE A 460 0.01 1.95 -10.50
N TYR A 461 0.74 2.97 -10.96
CA TYR A 461 1.48 3.92 -10.13
C TYR A 461 0.61 4.64 -9.10
N ALA A 462 -0.63 5.01 -9.44
CA ALA A 462 -1.55 5.70 -8.52
C ALA A 462 -1.86 4.86 -7.27
N PHE A 463 -2.04 3.54 -7.43
CA PHE A 463 -2.28 2.63 -6.30
C PHE A 463 -1.05 2.50 -5.41
N GLY A 464 0.13 2.44 -6.03
CA GLY A 464 1.42 2.51 -5.36
C GLY A 464 1.59 3.79 -4.55
N LEU A 465 1.32 4.95 -5.15
CA LEU A 465 1.37 6.24 -4.46
C LEU A 465 0.47 6.28 -3.22
N ILE A 466 -0.78 5.81 -3.31
CA ILE A 466 -1.69 5.76 -2.16
C ILE A 466 -1.10 4.86 -1.07
N ALA A 467 -0.73 3.63 -1.43
CA ALA A 467 -0.24 2.64 -0.48
C ALA A 467 1.02 3.11 0.25
N TRP A 468 1.96 3.70 -0.47
CA TRP A 468 3.25 4.12 0.05
C TRP A 468 3.26 5.54 0.60
N THR A 469 2.25 6.37 0.31
CA THR A 469 2.00 7.61 1.06
C THR A 469 1.36 7.30 2.41
N GLY A 470 0.42 6.35 2.45
CA GLY A 470 -0.30 5.98 3.66
C GLY A 470 -1.13 7.13 4.28
N ASN A 471 -1.39 7.14 5.58
CA ASN A 471 -0.89 6.18 6.57
C ASN A 471 -1.54 4.77 6.46
N ASP A 472 -1.06 3.84 7.30
CA ASP A 472 -1.55 2.46 7.38
C ASP A 472 -3.07 2.38 7.64
N VAL A 473 -3.61 3.33 8.42
CA VAL A 473 -5.03 3.38 8.74
C VAL A 473 -5.89 3.89 7.61
N LEU A 474 -5.48 4.94 6.89
CA LEU A 474 -6.14 5.36 5.67
C LEU A 474 -6.16 4.21 4.66
N ASN A 475 -5.02 3.56 4.43
CA ASN A 475 -4.92 2.40 3.55
C ASN A 475 -5.90 1.29 3.96
N ARG A 476 -5.98 0.97 5.25
CA ARG A 476 -6.94 -0.03 5.76
C ARG A 476 -8.39 0.40 5.53
N ARG A 477 -8.74 1.67 5.72
CA ARG A 477 -10.09 2.19 5.48
C ARG A 477 -10.46 2.10 4.00
N LEU A 478 -9.57 2.51 3.10
CA LEU A 478 -9.79 2.42 1.65
C LEU A 478 -9.97 0.97 1.21
N ARG A 479 -9.20 0.03 1.76
CA ARG A 479 -9.37 -1.41 1.49
C ARG A 479 -10.72 -1.96 1.97
N LEU A 480 -11.17 -1.57 3.17
CA LEU A 480 -12.47 -1.98 3.69
C LEU A 480 -13.62 -1.40 2.87
N LEU A 481 -13.48 -0.15 2.40
CA LEU A 481 -14.46 0.50 1.53
C LEU A 481 -14.51 -0.18 0.15
N ALA A 482 -13.36 -0.50 -0.44
CA ALA A 482 -13.28 -1.31 -1.65
C ALA A 482 -13.99 -2.65 -1.47
N GLU A 483 -13.73 -3.36 -0.36
CA GLU A 483 -14.37 -4.65 -0.06
C GLU A 483 -15.90 -4.53 0.08
N SER A 484 -16.38 -3.46 0.71
CA SER A 484 -17.82 -3.19 0.83
C SER A 484 -18.50 -2.95 -0.52
N LYS A 485 -17.73 -2.53 -1.53
CA LYS A 485 -18.16 -2.31 -2.92
C LYS A 485 -17.90 -3.50 -3.84
N GLY A 486 -17.43 -4.64 -3.31
CA GLY A 486 -17.13 -5.82 -4.14
C GLY A 486 -15.78 -5.75 -4.85
N TYR A 487 -14.82 -4.99 -4.32
CA TYR A 487 -13.47 -4.87 -4.85
C TYR A 487 -12.40 -5.26 -3.83
N ARG A 488 -11.20 -5.56 -4.33
CA ARG A 488 -9.98 -5.69 -3.53
C ARG A 488 -8.99 -4.64 -3.98
N LEU A 489 -8.63 -3.76 -3.07
CA LEU A 489 -7.58 -2.76 -3.26
C LEU A 489 -6.25 -3.28 -2.69
N ASP A 490 -5.19 -3.20 -3.47
CA ASP A 490 -3.81 -3.35 -3.02
C ASP A 490 -2.92 -2.29 -3.70
N ASP A 491 -1.61 -2.33 -3.51
CA ASP A 491 -0.69 -1.36 -4.11
C ASP A 491 -0.50 -1.57 -5.63
N THR A 492 -1.07 -2.64 -6.20
CA THR A 492 -0.97 -2.98 -7.62
C THR A 492 -2.28 -2.75 -8.38
N GLY A 493 -3.36 -2.38 -7.71
CA GLY A 493 -4.63 -2.15 -8.38
C GLY A 493 -5.87 -2.25 -7.52
N LEU A 494 -7.01 -2.10 -8.19
CA LEU A 494 -8.34 -2.27 -7.66
C LEU A 494 -9.08 -3.31 -8.49
N PHE A 495 -9.21 -4.51 -7.91
CA PHE A 495 -9.67 -5.70 -8.62
C PHE A 495 -11.10 -6.04 -8.20
N PRO A 496 -12.01 -6.39 -9.13
CA PRO A 496 -13.29 -6.99 -8.76
C PRO A 496 -13.07 -8.20 -7.87
N ALA A 497 -13.90 -8.37 -6.85
CA ALA A 497 -13.78 -9.46 -5.90
C ALA A 497 -15.15 -10.05 -5.57
N THR A 498 -15.24 -11.37 -5.55
CA THR A 498 -16.47 -12.03 -5.06
C THR A 498 -16.58 -11.90 -3.55
N HIS A 499 -17.81 -11.84 -3.03
CA HIS A 499 -18.01 -11.99 -1.60
C HIS A 499 -17.80 -13.46 -1.22
N GLY A 500 -16.87 -13.73 -0.29
CA GLY A 500 -16.69 -15.06 0.26
C GLY A 500 -17.77 -15.40 1.29
N SER A 501 -17.95 -16.70 1.57
CA SER A 501 -18.82 -17.14 2.67
C SER A 501 -18.07 -17.04 4.01
N GLY A 502 -18.65 -16.35 4.99
CA GLY A 502 -18.07 -16.24 6.34
C GLY A 502 -16.81 -15.36 6.38
N SER A 503 -15.78 -15.80 7.11
CA SER A 503 -14.52 -15.06 7.30
C SER A 503 -13.49 -15.23 6.16
N LYS A 504 -13.82 -16.00 5.12
CA LYS A 504 -12.92 -16.23 3.97
C LYS A 504 -13.11 -15.13 2.93
N ARG A 505 -12.01 -14.53 2.48
CA ARG A 505 -12.02 -13.59 1.34
C ARG A 505 -12.42 -14.34 0.07
N GLY A 506 -13.27 -13.76 -0.76
CA GLY A 506 -13.64 -14.35 -2.05
C GLY A 506 -12.50 -14.27 -3.07
N ALA A 507 -12.74 -14.78 -4.27
CA ALA A 507 -11.77 -14.76 -5.35
C ALA A 507 -11.50 -13.32 -5.82
N ARG A 508 -10.24 -13.00 -6.08
CA ARG A 508 -9.82 -11.73 -6.69
C ARG A 508 -9.81 -11.90 -8.20
N GLY A 509 -10.39 -10.96 -8.93
CA GLY A 509 -10.22 -10.85 -10.37
C GLY A 509 -8.75 -10.64 -10.75
N THR A 510 -8.43 -10.92 -12.01
CA THR A 510 -7.10 -10.73 -12.59
C THR A 510 -6.91 -9.33 -13.16
N THR A 511 -7.98 -8.71 -13.66
CA THR A 511 -7.96 -7.37 -14.26
C THR A 511 -8.25 -6.29 -13.20
N SER A 512 -7.36 -5.32 -13.07
CA SER A 512 -7.59 -4.11 -12.27
C SER A 512 -8.44 -3.10 -13.06
N LEU A 513 -9.21 -2.28 -12.34
CA LEU A 513 -9.71 -1.03 -12.88
C LEU A 513 -8.56 -0.09 -13.25
N LYS A 514 -8.74 0.68 -14.32
CA LYS A 514 -7.78 1.68 -14.78
C LYS A 514 -8.11 3.02 -14.15
N LEU A 515 -7.30 3.42 -13.17
CA LEU A 515 -7.41 4.70 -12.47
C LEU A 515 -5.99 5.30 -12.45
N GLU A 516 -5.81 6.41 -13.15
CA GLU A 516 -4.49 6.99 -13.44
C GLU A 516 -3.99 7.92 -12.34
N THR A 517 -4.90 8.42 -11.51
CA THR A 517 -4.59 9.37 -10.44
C THR A 517 -5.05 8.86 -9.07
N GLU A 518 -4.38 9.31 -8.00
CA GLU A 518 -4.83 9.01 -6.64
C GLU A 518 -6.29 9.48 -6.43
N LYS A 519 -6.65 10.63 -7.00
CA LYS A 519 -7.98 11.22 -6.86
C LYS A 519 -9.07 10.34 -7.46
N GLU A 520 -8.84 9.76 -8.63
CA GLU A 520 -9.77 8.81 -9.25
C GLU A 520 -10.04 7.59 -8.37
N VAL A 521 -9.02 7.08 -7.65
CA VAL A 521 -9.19 5.98 -6.70
C VAL A 521 -10.08 6.40 -5.52
N PHE A 522 -9.87 7.60 -4.98
CA PHE A 522 -10.70 8.14 -3.90
C PHE A 522 -12.15 8.34 -4.35
N ASP A 523 -12.34 8.98 -5.51
CA ASP A 523 -13.65 9.26 -6.10
C ASP A 523 -14.42 7.96 -6.37
N PHE A 524 -13.77 6.94 -6.96
CA PHE A 524 -14.37 5.63 -7.22
C PHE A 524 -14.85 4.95 -5.91
N LEU A 525 -14.00 5.00 -4.88
CA LEU A 525 -14.35 4.44 -3.59
C LEU A 525 -15.43 5.25 -2.86
N GLY A 526 -15.74 6.48 -3.31
CA GLY A 526 -16.64 7.39 -2.64
C GLY A 526 -16.06 7.88 -1.31
N PHE A 527 -14.73 7.96 -1.22
CA PHE A 527 -14.04 8.51 -0.06
C PHE A 527 -13.64 9.96 -0.36
N PRO A 528 -13.91 10.92 0.53
CA PRO A 528 -13.52 12.31 0.30
C PRO A 528 -12.03 12.43 0.00
N TRP A 529 -11.68 13.20 -1.04
CA TRP A 529 -10.28 13.49 -1.34
C TRP A 529 -9.58 14.09 -0.12
N LEU A 530 -8.40 13.56 0.18
CA LEU A 530 -7.52 14.08 1.23
C LEU A 530 -6.17 14.42 0.62
N GLU A 531 -5.77 15.68 0.79
CA GLU A 531 -4.40 16.09 0.51
C GLU A 531 -3.43 15.27 1.36
N THR A 532 -2.20 15.09 0.89
CA THR A 532 -1.27 14.15 1.52
C THR A 532 -1.00 14.46 2.99
N TYR A 533 -0.96 15.75 3.36
CA TYR A 533 -0.78 16.19 4.75
C TYR A 533 -2.00 15.92 5.65
N GLU A 534 -3.19 15.75 5.07
CA GLU A 534 -4.44 15.41 5.77
C GLU A 534 -4.57 13.91 6.02
N ARG A 535 -3.70 13.08 5.41
CA ARG A 535 -3.71 11.62 5.54
C ARG A 535 -3.06 11.10 6.84
N ASN A 536 -2.76 11.98 7.78
CA ASN A 536 -2.33 11.64 9.14
C ASN A 536 -3.55 11.32 10.02
N LEU A 537 -4.33 10.31 9.62
CA LEU A 537 -5.63 9.95 10.19
C LEU A 537 -5.56 9.07 11.41
#